data_AF-A0A2G5XFL5-F1
#
_entry.id   AF-A0A2G5XFL5-F1
#
_cell.length_a   1.000
_cell.length_b   1.000
_cell.length_c   1.000
_cell.angle_alpha   90.00
_cell.angle_beta   90.00
_cell.angle_gamma   90.00
#
_symmetry.space_group_name_H-M   'P 1'
#
loop_
_entity.id
_entity.type
_entity.pdbx_description
1 polymer ?
#
loop_
_entity_poly.entity_id
_entity_poly.type
_entity_poly.pdbx_seq_one_letter_code
_entity_poly.pdbx_strand_id
1 'polypeptide(L)'
;MNQSTLSESFGQQIKDLTAGTIYEVQPDEIDSPDKTMDQEEARIRSVMYNLWMGAQSKHLAKRMKDRQAAHYEQLYEFSYGVVSYDPEDRMVKGTENIALMIIDEKRAFAKRIANLYAEHDTFRSIMASLDEPSRRILTQYFMHHNKVDYETLRQALKKNLNKIEKVFKSDEQRKEDRADREEEEEQAALGRVPVMVGRVKVFMSKEEHQRHIEEQRALSEDLMTRLGLK
;
A
#
# COMPACT_ATOMS: atom_id res chain seq x y z
N MET A 1 15.49 9.82 -4.45
CA MET A 1 14.05 10.10 -4.31
C MET A 1 13.38 8.77 -4.07
N ASN A 2 12.90 8.55 -2.85
CA ASN A 2 12.11 7.39 -2.45
C ASN A 2 10.65 7.85 -2.24
N GLN A 3 9.74 6.97 -1.81
CA GLN A 3 8.34 7.33 -1.57
C GLN A 3 8.17 8.39 -0.46
N SER A 4 8.99 8.37 0.59
CA SER A 4 8.94 9.39 1.65
C SER A 4 9.32 10.78 1.13
N THR A 5 10.38 10.88 0.31
CA THR A 5 10.75 12.16 -0.34
C THR A 5 9.63 12.67 -1.27
N LEU A 6 8.91 11.76 -1.94
CA LEU A 6 7.78 12.15 -2.79
C LEU A 6 6.60 12.69 -1.96
N SER A 7 6.29 12.05 -0.84
CA SER A 7 5.25 12.50 0.09
C SER A 7 5.57 13.89 0.67
N GLU A 8 6.81 14.09 1.12
CA GLU A 8 7.28 15.40 1.61
C GLU A 8 7.20 16.47 0.51
N SER A 9 7.62 16.13 -0.71
CA SER A 9 7.55 17.06 -1.85
C SER A 9 6.11 17.46 -2.20
N PHE A 10 5.16 16.53 -2.06
CA PHE A 10 3.74 16.81 -2.24
C PHE A 10 3.23 17.76 -1.15
N GLY A 11 3.58 17.52 0.12
CA GLY A 11 3.22 18.39 1.24
C GLY A 11 3.67 19.83 1.00
N GLN A 12 4.91 20.03 0.55
CA GLN A 12 5.42 21.35 0.21
C GLN A 12 4.68 21.96 -0.99
N GLN A 13 4.42 21.18 -2.03
CA GLN A 13 3.73 21.66 -3.22
C GLN A 13 2.28 22.07 -2.95
N ILE A 14 1.56 21.34 -2.09
CA ILE A 14 0.22 21.72 -1.66
C ILE A 14 0.26 23.02 -0.87
N LYS A 15 1.21 23.14 0.08
CA LYS A 15 1.39 24.37 0.86
C LYS A 15 1.62 25.58 -0.05
N ASP A 16 2.48 25.43 -1.05
CA ASP A 16 2.77 26.51 -2.01
C ASP A 16 1.56 26.81 -2.91
N LEU A 17 0.78 25.80 -3.26
CA LEU A 17 -0.38 25.94 -4.14
C LEU A 17 -1.58 26.58 -3.44
N THR A 18 -1.79 26.29 -2.16
CA THR A 18 -2.91 26.84 -1.38
C THR A 18 -2.57 28.11 -0.62
N ALA A 19 -1.32 28.59 -0.68
CA ALA A 19 -0.89 29.83 -0.05
C ALA A 19 -1.76 31.02 -0.47
N GLY A 20 -2.29 31.76 0.53
CA GLY A 20 -3.17 32.91 0.29
C GLY A 20 -4.60 32.54 -0.14
N THR A 21 -4.97 31.26 -0.16
CA THR A 21 -6.36 30.80 -0.36
C THR A 21 -7.03 30.50 0.99
N ILE A 22 -8.36 30.34 0.98
CA ILE A 22 -9.10 29.86 2.17
C ILE A 22 -8.73 28.42 2.57
N TYR A 23 -7.93 27.73 1.76
CA TYR A 23 -7.46 26.36 1.95
C TYR A 23 -5.97 26.29 2.32
N GLU A 24 -5.35 27.41 2.68
CA GLU A 24 -3.96 27.46 3.10
C GLU A 24 -3.68 26.48 4.24
N VAL A 25 -2.61 25.69 4.10
CA VAL A 25 -2.18 24.76 5.15
C VAL A 25 -1.44 25.56 6.22
N GLN A 26 -2.12 25.91 7.31
CA GLN A 26 -1.49 26.59 8.43
C GLN A 26 -0.69 25.57 9.27
N PRO A 27 0.58 25.86 9.60
CA PRO A 27 1.40 24.95 10.41
C PRO A 27 0.81 24.71 11.82
N ASP A 28 0.02 25.65 12.34
CA ASP A 28 -0.62 25.58 13.66
C ASP A 28 -1.89 24.70 13.69
N GLU A 29 -2.36 24.22 12.54
CA GLU A 29 -3.54 23.34 12.40
C GLU A 29 -3.20 21.84 12.60
N ILE A 30 -1.94 21.49 12.83
CA ILE A 30 -1.52 20.11 13.11
C ILE A 30 -1.94 19.68 14.54
N ASP A 31 -1.98 20.62 15.48
CA ASP A 31 -2.28 20.38 16.91
C ASP A 31 -3.53 21.11 17.43
N SER A 32 -4.25 21.85 16.57
CA SER A 32 -5.44 22.63 16.96
C SER A 32 -6.74 21.93 16.52
N PRO A 33 -7.57 21.42 17.45
CA PRO A 33 -8.78 20.64 17.13
C PRO A 33 -9.95 21.47 16.53
N ASP A 34 -9.82 22.80 16.45
CA ASP A 34 -10.95 23.71 16.19
C ASP A 34 -11.16 24.13 14.72
N LYS A 35 -10.35 23.63 13.78
CA LYS A 35 -10.65 23.71 12.35
C LYS A 35 -10.70 22.32 11.74
N THR A 36 -11.85 21.67 11.87
CA THR A 36 -12.17 20.50 11.05
C THR A 36 -12.13 20.91 9.58
N MET A 37 -11.08 20.49 8.88
CA MET A 37 -10.99 20.64 7.43
C MET A 37 -12.28 20.10 6.80
N ASP A 38 -12.86 20.86 5.87
CA ASP A 38 -14.08 20.47 5.17
C ASP A 38 -13.92 19.05 4.59
N GLN A 39 -14.92 18.19 4.77
CA GLN A 39 -14.87 16.81 4.33
C GLN A 39 -14.67 16.70 2.82
N GLU A 40 -15.21 17.65 2.04
CA GLU A 40 -14.97 17.71 0.60
C GLU A 40 -13.50 18.01 0.29
N GLU A 41 -12.90 18.96 1.00
CA GLU A 41 -11.49 19.34 0.84
C GLU A 41 -10.55 18.19 1.23
N ALA A 42 -10.88 17.45 2.30
CA ALA A 42 -10.15 16.24 2.70
C ALA A 42 -10.13 15.20 1.56
N ARG A 43 -11.27 14.97 0.92
CA ARG A 43 -11.40 14.05 -0.21
C ARG A 43 -10.61 14.54 -1.43
N ILE A 44 -10.70 15.83 -1.75
CA ILE A 44 -9.95 16.44 -2.85
C ILE A 44 -8.45 16.27 -2.62
N ARG A 45 -7.93 16.58 -1.44
CA ARG A 45 -6.49 16.43 -1.11
C ARG A 45 -6.03 14.97 -1.16
N SER A 46 -6.84 14.04 -0.68
CA SER A 46 -6.56 12.60 -0.78
C SER A 46 -6.46 12.15 -2.24
N VAL A 47 -7.41 12.58 -3.08
CA VAL A 47 -7.38 12.29 -4.52
C VAL A 47 -6.18 12.96 -5.20
N MET A 48 -5.84 14.20 -4.85
CA MET A 48 -4.65 14.89 -5.35
C MET A 48 -3.38 14.12 -5.02
N TYR A 49 -3.24 13.65 -3.78
CA TYR A 49 -2.10 12.85 -3.35
C TYR A 49 -1.98 11.57 -4.18
N ASN A 50 -3.07 10.81 -4.33
CA ASN A 50 -3.06 9.57 -5.09
C ASN A 50 -2.73 9.80 -6.58
N LEU A 51 -3.28 10.86 -7.18
CA LEU A 51 -2.97 11.24 -8.55
C LEU A 51 -1.52 11.70 -8.72
N TRP A 52 -0.99 12.47 -7.76
CA TRP A 52 0.41 12.88 -7.74
C TRP A 52 1.35 11.67 -7.69
N MET A 53 1.09 10.75 -6.75
CA MET A 53 1.86 9.51 -6.63
C MET A 53 1.84 8.69 -7.92
N GLY A 54 0.66 8.49 -8.51
CA GLY A 54 0.52 7.76 -9.78
C GLY A 54 1.16 8.48 -10.98
N ALA A 55 1.20 9.81 -11.00
CA ALA A 55 1.88 10.56 -12.05
C ALA A 55 3.42 10.39 -11.96
N GLN A 56 3.97 10.38 -10.73
CA GLN A 56 5.40 10.29 -10.48
C GLN A 56 5.94 8.85 -10.45
N SER A 57 5.07 7.85 -10.26
CA SER A 57 5.45 6.45 -10.06
C SER A 57 6.28 5.88 -11.21
N LYS A 58 6.00 6.22 -12.47
CA LYS A 58 6.83 5.78 -13.62
C LYS A 58 8.26 6.29 -13.56
N HIS A 59 8.46 7.55 -13.15
CA HIS A 59 9.80 8.11 -13.02
C HIS A 59 10.56 7.47 -11.87
N LEU A 60 9.87 7.22 -10.74
CA LEU A 60 10.42 6.47 -9.62
C LEU A 60 10.79 5.04 -10.03
N ALA A 61 9.91 4.34 -10.75
CA ALA A 61 10.13 2.98 -11.24
C ALA A 61 11.38 2.90 -12.13
N LYS A 62 11.52 3.85 -13.07
CA LYS A 62 12.69 3.92 -13.94
C LYS A 62 13.97 4.12 -13.13
N ARG A 63 13.99 5.07 -12.19
CA ARG A 63 15.15 5.30 -11.31
C ARG A 63 15.50 4.08 -10.46
N MET A 64 14.49 3.37 -9.93
CA MET A 64 14.72 2.14 -9.18
C MET A 64 15.31 1.05 -10.07
N LYS A 65 14.81 0.91 -11.30
CA LYS A 65 15.35 -0.01 -12.30
C LYS A 65 16.79 0.32 -12.65
N ASP A 66 17.12 1.60 -12.87
CA ASP A 66 18.49 2.04 -13.18
C ASP A 66 19.46 1.77 -12.02
N ARG A 67 18.97 1.81 -10.77
CA ARG A 67 19.75 1.49 -9.57
C ARG A 67 19.73 0.03 -9.16
N GLN A 68 18.99 -0.82 -9.86
CA GLN A 68 18.78 -2.22 -9.49
C GLN A 68 20.11 -2.99 -9.41
N ALA A 69 20.98 -2.81 -10.40
CA ALA A 69 22.27 -3.49 -10.43
C ALA A 69 23.14 -3.10 -9.23
N ALA A 70 23.29 -1.79 -8.97
CA ALA A 70 24.04 -1.28 -7.83
C ALA A 70 23.45 -1.73 -6.48
N HIS A 71 22.12 -1.77 -6.36
CA HIS A 71 21.47 -2.29 -5.16
C HIS A 71 21.76 -3.78 -4.94
N TYR A 72 21.74 -4.59 -6.00
CA TYR A 72 22.06 -6.02 -5.89
C TYR A 72 23.53 -6.26 -5.59
N GLU A 73 24.43 -5.45 -6.13
CA GLU A 73 25.85 -5.48 -5.80
C GLU A 73 26.08 -5.21 -4.31
N GLN A 74 25.43 -4.19 -3.74
CA GLN A 74 25.49 -3.89 -2.30
C GLN A 74 24.98 -5.06 -1.43
N LEU A 75 23.93 -5.77 -1.86
CA LEU A 75 23.44 -6.96 -1.14
C LEU A 75 24.48 -8.08 -1.14
N TYR A 76 25.20 -8.26 -2.24
CA TYR A 76 26.28 -9.23 -2.32
C TYR A 76 27.48 -8.82 -1.49
N GLU A 77 27.93 -7.56 -1.56
CA GLU A 77 29.01 -7.04 -0.72
C GLU A 77 28.71 -7.21 0.76
N PHE A 78 27.49 -6.89 1.19
CA PHE A 78 27.03 -7.13 2.56
C PHE A 78 27.14 -8.61 2.94
N SER A 79 26.70 -9.52 2.06
CA SER A 79 26.76 -10.96 2.31
C SER A 79 28.19 -11.49 2.48
N TYR A 80 29.16 -10.93 1.76
CA TYR A 80 30.58 -11.28 1.94
C TYR A 80 31.16 -10.68 3.23
N GLY A 81 30.76 -9.45 3.58
CA GLY A 81 31.19 -8.79 4.81
C GLY A 81 30.74 -9.55 6.07
N VAL A 82 29.50 -9.99 6.14
CA VAL A 82 28.93 -10.69 7.32
C VAL A 82 29.66 -12.00 7.64
N VAL A 83 30.14 -12.73 6.64
CA VAL A 83 30.83 -14.02 6.82
C VAL A 83 32.28 -13.84 7.33
N SER A 84 32.82 -12.62 7.28
CA SER A 84 34.22 -12.33 7.64
C SER A 84 34.47 -11.85 9.08
N TYR A 85 33.41 -11.57 9.86
CA TYR A 85 33.53 -10.98 11.21
C TYR A 85 33.67 -11.99 12.35
N ASP A 86 33.41 -13.28 12.14
CA ASP A 86 33.58 -14.31 13.18
C ASP A 86 34.42 -15.50 12.67
N PRO A 87 35.74 -15.51 12.95
CA PRO A 87 36.62 -16.58 12.51
C PRO A 87 36.50 -17.86 13.36
N GLU A 88 35.86 -17.80 14.53
CA GLU A 88 35.69 -18.95 15.45
C GLU A 88 34.39 -19.71 15.19
N ASP A 89 33.34 -19.03 14.71
CA ASP A 89 32.09 -19.67 14.34
C ASP A 89 32.09 -19.99 12.84
N ARG A 90 32.50 -21.21 12.48
CA ARG A 90 32.49 -21.71 11.09
C ARG A 90 31.06 -21.65 10.52
N MET A 91 30.73 -20.49 9.98
CA MET A 91 29.46 -20.06 9.39
C MET A 91 29.11 -20.87 8.13
N VAL A 92 28.66 -22.11 8.32
CA VAL A 92 27.88 -22.85 7.30
C VAL A 92 26.38 -22.67 7.55
N LYS A 93 25.95 -22.37 8.80
CA LYS A 93 24.53 -22.30 9.20
C LYS A 93 23.82 -20.95 8.90
N GLY A 94 24.53 -19.93 8.41
CA GLY A 94 23.96 -18.60 8.16
C GLY A 94 23.91 -18.19 6.68
N THR A 95 24.77 -18.78 5.85
CA THR A 95 24.95 -18.40 4.44
C THR A 95 23.75 -18.76 3.57
N GLU A 96 23.11 -19.90 3.84
CA GLU A 96 21.86 -20.31 3.20
C GLU A 96 20.72 -19.33 3.51
N ASN A 97 20.60 -18.90 4.76
CA ASN A 97 19.60 -17.90 5.17
C ASN A 97 19.86 -16.53 4.53
N ILE A 98 21.12 -16.07 4.49
CA ILE A 98 21.47 -14.82 3.80
C ILE A 98 21.18 -14.92 2.30
N ALA A 99 21.46 -16.07 1.67
CA ALA A 99 21.14 -16.29 0.26
C ALA A 99 19.63 -16.25 -0.01
N LEU A 100 18.82 -16.87 0.87
CA LEU A 100 17.36 -16.78 0.81
C LEU A 100 16.87 -15.33 0.98
N MET A 101 17.39 -14.60 1.96
CA MET A 101 17.06 -13.18 2.17
C MET A 101 17.39 -12.31 0.94
N ILE A 102 18.52 -12.58 0.27
CA ILE A 102 18.88 -11.87 -0.97
C ILE A 102 17.90 -12.21 -2.10
N ILE A 103 17.51 -13.48 -2.24
CA ILE A 103 16.51 -13.90 -3.24
C ILE A 103 15.18 -13.19 -2.98
N ASP A 104 14.74 -13.15 -1.72
CA ASP A 104 13.49 -12.51 -1.33
C ASP A 104 13.54 -11.00 -1.54
N GLU A 105 14.64 -10.32 -1.17
CA GLU A 105 14.79 -8.89 -1.41
C GLU A 105 14.80 -8.55 -2.91
N LYS A 106 15.44 -9.38 -3.74
CA LYS A 106 15.40 -9.22 -5.21
C LYS A 106 13.99 -9.35 -5.76
N ARG A 107 13.23 -10.35 -5.30
CA ARG A 107 11.82 -10.54 -5.68
C ARG A 107 10.97 -9.37 -5.22
N ALA A 108 11.14 -8.92 -3.98
CA ALA A 108 10.45 -7.76 -3.42
C ALA A 108 10.79 -6.46 -4.16
N PHE A 109 12.05 -6.26 -4.55
CA PHE A 109 12.49 -5.10 -5.33
C PHE A 109 11.86 -5.09 -6.73
N ALA A 110 11.83 -6.24 -7.40
CA ALA A 110 11.14 -6.37 -8.69
C ALA A 110 9.62 -6.13 -8.56
N LYS A 111 8.97 -6.69 -7.53
CA LYS A 111 7.53 -6.47 -7.23
C LYS A 111 7.25 -4.99 -6.99
N ARG A 112 8.10 -4.27 -6.24
CA ARG A 112 7.99 -2.82 -6.02
C ARG A 112 8.04 -2.03 -7.34
N ILE A 113 8.98 -2.35 -8.23
CA ILE A 113 9.07 -1.69 -9.55
C ILE A 113 7.80 -1.96 -10.38
N ALA A 114 7.33 -3.21 -10.42
CA ALA A 114 6.13 -3.57 -11.16
C ALA A 114 4.89 -2.84 -10.63
N ASN A 115 4.74 -2.73 -9.30
CA ASN A 115 3.65 -2.00 -8.68
C ASN A 115 3.66 -0.51 -9.05
N LEU A 116 4.83 0.14 -9.07
CA LEU A 116 4.94 1.53 -9.49
C LEU A 116 4.52 1.74 -10.96
N TYR A 117 4.85 0.81 -11.85
CA TYR A 117 4.33 0.86 -13.22
C TYR A 117 2.81 0.69 -13.27
N ALA A 118 2.25 -0.25 -12.50
CA ALA A 118 0.81 -0.44 -12.41
C ALA A 118 0.09 0.81 -11.87
N GLU A 119 0.64 1.47 -10.84
CA GLU A 119 0.12 2.75 -10.32
C GLU A 119 0.10 3.83 -11.41
N HIS A 120 1.14 3.88 -12.25
CA HIS A 120 1.18 4.83 -13.36
C HIS A 120 0.11 4.53 -14.41
N ASP A 121 -0.08 3.26 -14.74
CA ASP A 121 -1.10 2.84 -15.70
C ASP A 121 -2.51 3.14 -15.19
N THR A 122 -2.75 2.95 -13.89
CA THR A 122 -3.99 3.38 -13.21
C THR A 122 -4.19 4.89 -13.35
N PHE A 123 -3.16 5.70 -13.10
CA PHE A 123 -3.22 7.14 -13.31
C PHE A 123 -3.58 7.50 -14.76
N ARG A 124 -2.92 6.87 -15.74
CA ARG A 124 -3.20 7.13 -17.17
C ARG A 124 -4.64 6.72 -17.55
N SER A 125 -5.12 5.61 -17.01
CA SER A 125 -6.50 5.15 -17.20
C SER A 125 -7.51 6.15 -16.64
N ILE A 126 -7.27 6.65 -15.41
CA ILE A 126 -8.09 7.69 -14.81
C ILE A 126 -8.12 8.92 -15.72
N MET A 127 -6.96 9.45 -16.11
CA MET A 127 -6.86 10.63 -16.99
C MET A 127 -7.58 10.41 -18.32
N ALA A 128 -7.42 9.25 -18.95
CA ALA A 128 -8.07 8.92 -20.23
C ALA A 128 -9.60 8.87 -20.11
N SER A 129 -10.12 8.57 -18.92
CA SER A 129 -11.56 8.52 -18.67
C SER A 129 -12.21 9.90 -18.48
N LEU A 130 -11.43 10.96 -18.22
CA LEU A 130 -11.96 12.30 -17.94
C LEU A 130 -12.34 13.06 -19.22
N ASP A 131 -13.17 14.09 -19.07
CA ASP A 131 -13.45 15.03 -20.16
C ASP A 131 -12.20 15.84 -20.54
N GLU A 132 -12.10 16.25 -21.81
CA GLU A 132 -10.91 16.91 -22.37
C GLU A 132 -10.40 18.10 -21.52
N PRO A 133 -11.26 19.04 -21.07
CA PRO A 133 -10.82 20.17 -20.26
C PRO A 133 -10.17 19.73 -18.95
N SER A 134 -10.85 18.85 -18.19
CA SER A 134 -10.35 18.35 -16.91
C SER A 134 -9.06 17.55 -17.10
N ARG A 135 -9.03 16.66 -18.10
CA ARG A 135 -7.84 15.87 -18.44
C ARG A 135 -6.65 16.75 -18.72
N ARG A 136 -6.82 17.82 -19.52
CA ARG A 136 -5.74 18.75 -19.86
C ARG A 136 -5.19 19.45 -18.61
N ILE A 137 -6.06 20.00 -17.77
CA ILE A 137 -5.67 20.70 -16.54
C ILE A 137 -4.89 19.76 -15.60
N LEU A 138 -5.45 18.58 -15.34
CA LEU A 138 -4.87 17.60 -14.41
C LEU A 138 -3.55 17.04 -14.95
N THR A 139 -3.46 16.76 -16.26
CA THR A 139 -2.21 16.30 -16.89
C THR A 139 -1.13 17.38 -16.82
N GLN A 140 -1.47 18.64 -17.10
CA GLN A 140 -0.53 19.76 -17.00
C GLN A 140 0.03 19.92 -15.58
N TYR A 141 -0.83 19.80 -14.57
CA TYR A 141 -0.41 19.92 -13.18
C TYR A 141 0.42 18.71 -12.72
N PHE A 142 -0.11 17.49 -12.86
CA PHE A 142 0.49 16.28 -12.28
C PHE A 142 1.67 15.71 -13.08
N MET A 143 1.63 15.76 -14.41
CA MET A 143 2.70 15.20 -15.25
C MET A 143 3.75 16.22 -15.69
N HIS A 144 3.33 17.47 -15.94
CA HIS A 144 4.21 18.49 -16.51
C HIS A 144 4.69 19.52 -15.47
N HIS A 145 4.20 19.45 -14.23
CA HIS A 145 4.52 20.41 -13.17
C HIS A 145 4.28 21.87 -13.58
N ASN A 146 3.32 22.10 -14.47
CA ASN A 146 2.94 23.44 -14.87
C ASN A 146 2.19 24.11 -13.71
N LYS A 147 2.41 25.42 -13.55
CA LYS A 147 1.62 26.22 -12.60
C LYS A 147 0.17 26.26 -13.07
N VAL A 148 -0.73 25.81 -12.21
CA VAL A 148 -2.18 25.85 -12.40
C VAL A 148 -2.76 26.51 -11.16
N ASP A 149 -3.73 27.39 -11.35
CA ASP A 149 -4.48 28.00 -10.26
C ASP A 149 -5.21 26.94 -9.42
N TYR A 150 -5.18 27.08 -8.09
CA TYR A 150 -5.73 26.08 -7.18
C TYR A 150 -7.22 25.88 -7.38
N GLU A 151 -7.98 26.97 -7.55
CA GLU A 151 -9.44 26.89 -7.68
C GLU A 151 -9.83 26.19 -9.00
N THR A 152 -9.09 26.48 -10.08
CA THR A 152 -9.24 25.78 -11.36
C THR A 152 -8.97 24.28 -11.24
N LEU A 153 -7.91 23.90 -10.52
CA LEU A 153 -7.57 22.51 -10.25
C LEU A 153 -8.63 21.82 -9.38
N ARG A 154 -9.05 22.51 -8.31
CA ARG A 154 -10.07 22.06 -7.37
C ARG A 154 -11.40 21.80 -8.05
N GLN A 155 -11.84 22.68 -8.96
CA GLN A 155 -13.06 22.49 -9.73
C GLN A 155 -12.97 21.29 -10.68
N ALA A 156 -11.84 21.09 -11.35
CA ALA A 156 -11.62 19.93 -12.22
C ALA A 156 -11.66 18.61 -11.42
N LEU A 157 -11.09 18.59 -10.22
CA LEU A 157 -11.12 17.45 -9.31
C LEU A 157 -12.51 17.21 -8.75
N LYS A 158 -13.17 18.24 -8.23
CA LYS A 158 -14.53 18.17 -7.69
C LYS A 158 -15.52 17.60 -8.70
N LYS A 159 -15.45 18.05 -9.96
CA LYS A 159 -16.27 17.53 -11.07
C LYS A 159 -16.09 16.02 -11.28
N ASN A 160 -14.89 15.49 -11.07
CA ASN A 160 -14.53 14.10 -11.38
C ASN A 160 -14.33 13.23 -10.12
N LEU A 161 -14.59 13.76 -8.93
CA LEU A 161 -14.18 13.18 -7.66
C LEU A 161 -14.68 11.75 -7.48
N ASN A 162 -15.99 11.53 -7.62
CA ASN A 162 -16.60 10.21 -7.46
C ASN A 162 -16.07 9.19 -8.47
N LYS A 163 -15.74 9.63 -9.69
CA LYS A 163 -15.20 8.76 -10.73
C LYS A 163 -13.79 8.30 -10.39
N ILE A 164 -12.96 9.22 -9.93
CA ILE A 164 -11.58 8.96 -9.55
C ILE A 164 -11.54 8.07 -8.30
N GLU A 165 -12.31 8.40 -7.27
CA GLU A 165 -12.41 7.60 -6.03
C GLU A 165 -12.87 6.16 -6.30
N LYS A 166 -13.82 5.96 -7.22
CA LYS A 166 -14.28 4.62 -7.57
C LYS A 166 -13.16 3.75 -8.14
N VAL A 167 -12.25 4.33 -8.93
CA VAL A 167 -11.10 3.60 -9.46
C VAL A 167 -10.15 3.20 -8.32
N PHE A 168 -9.83 4.13 -7.42
CA PHE A 168 -8.95 3.82 -6.28
C PHE A 168 -9.55 2.78 -5.33
N LYS A 169 -10.85 2.88 -5.00
CA LYS A 169 -11.56 1.87 -4.20
C LYS A 169 -11.54 0.49 -4.87
N SER A 170 -11.74 0.44 -6.18
CA SER A 170 -11.67 -0.83 -6.91
C SER A 170 -10.26 -1.41 -6.95
N ASP A 171 -9.23 -0.57 -6.97
CA ASP A 171 -7.83 -1.02 -6.94
C ASP A 171 -7.46 -1.55 -5.54
N GLU A 172 -7.92 -0.88 -4.48
CA GLU A 172 -7.75 -1.29 -3.09
C GLU A 172 -8.42 -2.65 -2.84
N GLN A 173 -9.68 -2.82 -3.22
CA GLN A 173 -10.37 -4.10 -3.10
C GLN A 173 -9.64 -5.23 -3.83
N ARG A 174 -9.12 -4.97 -5.03
CA ARG A 174 -8.35 -5.98 -5.78
C ARG A 174 -7.05 -6.37 -5.10
N LYS A 175 -6.42 -5.44 -4.36
CA LYS A 175 -5.21 -5.72 -3.59
C LYS A 175 -5.53 -6.57 -2.36
N GLU A 176 -6.60 -6.24 -1.65
CA GLU A 176 -7.12 -7.05 -0.53
C GLU A 176 -7.48 -8.46 -1.00
N ASP A 177 -8.30 -8.60 -2.03
CA ASP A 177 -8.70 -9.91 -2.59
C ASP A 177 -7.49 -10.75 -3.03
N ARG A 178 -6.42 -10.11 -3.48
CA ARG A 178 -5.18 -10.79 -3.87
C ARG A 178 -4.36 -11.21 -2.65
N ALA A 179 -4.25 -10.36 -1.64
CA ALA A 179 -3.58 -10.68 -0.39
C ALA A 179 -4.25 -11.85 0.32
N ASP A 180 -5.59 -11.87 0.36
CA ASP A 180 -6.38 -12.96 0.93
C ASP A 180 -6.10 -14.30 0.22
N ARG A 181 -5.97 -14.28 -1.12
CA ARG A 181 -5.61 -15.47 -1.90
C ARG A 181 -4.18 -15.92 -1.67
N GLU A 182 -3.23 -14.98 -1.64
CA GLU A 182 -1.82 -15.28 -1.36
C GLU A 182 -1.70 -15.93 0.05
N GLU A 183 -2.41 -15.42 1.05
CA GLU A 183 -2.47 -16.01 2.39
C GLU A 183 -3.13 -17.40 2.39
N GLU A 184 -4.25 -17.57 1.68
CA GLU A 184 -4.91 -18.88 1.55
C GLU A 184 -3.98 -19.94 0.93
N GLU A 185 -3.26 -19.58 -0.14
CA GLU A 185 -2.31 -20.46 -0.81
C GLU A 185 -1.13 -20.84 0.10
N GLU A 186 -0.59 -19.88 0.86
CA GLU A 186 0.47 -20.13 1.84
C GLU A 186 0.01 -21.05 2.98
N GLN A 187 -1.17 -20.80 3.54
CA GLN A 187 -1.73 -21.64 4.61
C GLN A 187 -2.07 -23.04 4.10
N ALA A 188 -2.56 -23.17 2.86
CA ALA A 188 -2.82 -24.45 2.22
C ALA A 188 -1.51 -25.24 1.98
N ALA A 189 -0.41 -24.57 1.60
CA ALA A 189 0.90 -25.20 1.48
C ALA A 189 1.42 -25.75 2.82
N LEU A 190 1.02 -25.13 3.94
CA LEU A 190 1.26 -25.61 5.30
C LEU A 190 0.27 -26.68 5.77
N GLY A 191 -0.66 -27.12 4.90
CA GLY A 191 -1.67 -28.13 5.22
C GLY A 191 -2.78 -27.64 6.16
N ARG A 192 -2.94 -26.32 6.31
CA ARG A 192 -3.98 -25.69 7.13
C ARG A 192 -5.20 -25.40 6.28
N VAL A 193 -6.38 -25.49 6.91
CA VAL A 193 -7.67 -25.24 6.28
C VAL A 193 -8.35 -24.02 6.91
N PRO A 194 -9.02 -23.18 6.10
CA PRO A 194 -9.78 -22.05 6.62
C PRO A 194 -11.03 -22.56 7.36
N VAL A 195 -11.20 -22.08 8.59
CA VAL A 195 -12.32 -22.39 9.48
C VAL A 195 -12.92 -21.08 9.96
N MET A 196 -14.25 -20.98 9.95
CA MET A 196 -14.95 -19.82 10.50
C MET A 196 -15.19 -20.02 12.00
N VAL A 197 -14.56 -19.19 12.83
CA VAL A 197 -14.80 -19.13 14.28
C VAL A 197 -15.61 -17.86 14.56
N GLY A 198 -16.93 -18.03 14.69
CA GLY A 198 -17.87 -16.91 14.74
C GLY A 198 -17.92 -16.16 13.41
N ARG A 199 -17.43 -14.91 13.38
CA ARG A 199 -17.34 -14.08 12.15
C ARG A 199 -15.91 -13.95 11.62
N VAL A 200 -14.93 -14.56 12.27
CA VAL A 200 -13.50 -14.45 11.91
C VAL A 200 -13.07 -15.73 11.22
N LYS A 201 -12.35 -15.57 10.11
CA LYS A 201 -11.71 -16.67 9.39
C LYS A 201 -10.36 -16.98 10.05
N VAL A 202 -10.16 -18.23 10.45
CA VAL A 202 -8.95 -18.71 11.13
C VAL A 202 -8.42 -19.93 10.38
N PHE A 203 -7.11 -20.03 10.17
CA PHE A 203 -6.50 -21.19 9.54
C PHE A 203 -6.02 -22.17 10.61
N MET A 204 -6.50 -23.42 10.53
CA MET A 204 -6.18 -24.48 11.49
C MET A 204 -5.67 -25.72 10.76
N SER A 205 -4.76 -26.45 11.40
CA SER A 205 -4.46 -27.82 10.98
C SER A 205 -5.68 -28.72 11.19
N LYS A 206 -5.70 -29.89 10.53
CA LYS A 206 -6.79 -30.87 10.69
C LYS A 206 -6.98 -31.30 12.15
N GLU A 207 -5.88 -31.44 12.91
CA GLU A 207 -5.92 -31.84 14.32
C GLU A 207 -6.47 -30.73 15.22
N GLU A 208 -6.04 -29.48 15.00
CA GLU A 208 -6.57 -28.32 15.73
C GLU A 208 -8.05 -28.10 15.44
N HIS A 209 -8.48 -28.30 14.19
CA HIS A 209 -9.87 -28.22 13.81
C HIS A 209 -10.72 -29.28 14.54
N GLN A 210 -10.21 -30.52 14.63
CA GLN A 210 -10.88 -31.60 15.34
C GLN A 210 -11.05 -31.29 16.83
N ARG A 211 -9.99 -30.80 17.49
CA ARG A 211 -10.05 -30.37 18.90
C ARG A 211 -11.03 -29.22 19.10
N HIS A 212 -11.07 -28.25 18.18
CA HIS A 212 -12.01 -27.15 18.27
C HIS A 212 -13.48 -27.60 18.18
N ILE A 213 -13.78 -28.58 17.31
CA ILE A 213 -15.12 -29.18 17.23
C ILE A 213 -15.48 -29.89 18.54
N GLU A 214 -14.54 -30.64 19.12
CA GLU A 214 -14.75 -31.35 20.37
C GLU A 214 -14.98 -30.40 21.55
N GLU A 215 -14.20 -29.33 21.64
CA GLU A 215 -14.39 -28.26 22.64
C GLU A 215 -15.74 -27.57 22.49
N GLN A 216 -16.16 -27.24 21.27
CA GLN A 216 -17.48 -26.63 21.05
C GLN A 216 -18.62 -27.58 21.40
N ARG A 217 -18.48 -28.88 21.11
CA ARG A 217 -19.45 -29.90 21.53
C ARG A 217 -19.51 -30.01 23.04
N ALA A 218 -18.37 -30.09 23.72
CA ALA A 218 -18.30 -30.16 25.17
C ALA A 218 -18.93 -28.92 25.84
N LEU A 219 -18.64 -27.71 25.32
CA LEU A 219 -19.26 -26.46 25.76
C LEU A 219 -20.78 -26.44 25.54
N SER A 220 -21.24 -26.89 24.38
CA SER A 220 -22.67 -27.00 24.08
C SER A 220 -23.37 -28.01 24.99
N GLU A 221 -22.72 -29.12 25.31
CA GLU A 221 -23.27 -30.14 26.21
C GLU A 221 -23.31 -29.67 27.67
N ASP A 222 -22.27 -28.97 28.15
CA ASP A 222 -22.28 -28.34 29.47
C ASP A 222 -23.39 -27.27 29.56
N LEU A 223 -23.55 -26.43 28.53
CA LEU A 223 -24.64 -25.45 28.45
C LEU A 223 -26.03 -26.09 28.48
N MET A 224 -26.26 -27.15 27.70
CA MET A 224 -27.54 -27.87 27.69
C MET A 224 -27.84 -28.53 29.04
N THR A 225 -26.82 -29.07 29.71
CA THR A 225 -26.93 -29.64 31.06
C THR A 225 -27.28 -28.55 32.09
N ARG A 226 -26.63 -27.39 32.03
CA ARG A 226 -26.91 -26.25 32.93
C ARG A 226 -28.27 -25.61 32.70
N LEU A 227 -28.79 -25.67 31.48
CA LEU A 227 -30.12 -25.16 31.12
C LEU A 227 -31.25 -26.19 31.36
N GLY A 228 -30.94 -27.40 31.82
CA GLY A 228 -31.93 -28.44 32.12
C GLY A 228 -32.66 -28.99 30.89
N LEU A 229 -32.02 -28.91 29.72
CA LEU A 229 -32.57 -29.34 28.42
C LEU A 229 -32.09 -30.74 27.98
N LYS A 230 -31.37 -31.45 28.87
CA LYS A 230 -30.95 -32.85 28.73
C LYS A 230 -31.42 -33.64 29.94
#